data_AF-G5Q9L3-F1
#
_entry.id   AF-G5Q9L3-F1
#
_cell.length_a   1.000
_cell.length_b   1.000
_cell.length_c   1.000
_cell.angle_alpha   90.00
_cell.angle_beta   90.00
_cell.angle_gamma   90.00
#
_symmetry.space_group_name_H-M   'P 1'
#
loop_
_entity.id
_entity.type
_entity.pdbx_description
1 polymer ?
#
loop_
_entity_poly.entity_id
_entity_poly.type
_entity_poly.pdbx_seq_one_letter_code
_entity_poly.pdbx_strand_id
1 'polypeptide(L)' 'MFLVTHDLDTLYTICDRVAVLANQKVLINDGIEAVERFKHPWIQEYFHGPRGRA' A
#
# COMPACT_ATOMS: atom_id res chain seq x y z
N MET A 1 -16.74 2.55 0.28
CA MET A 1 -16.44 1.12 0.06
C MET A 1 -15.11 0.84 0.74
N PHE A 2 -14.98 -0.28 1.45
CA PHE A 2 -13.70 -0.69 2.05
C PHE A 2 -13.30 -2.03 1.46
N LEU A 3 -12.10 -2.09 0.90
CA LEU A 3 -11.50 -3.30 0.38
C LEU A 3 -10.26 -3.63 1.21
N VAL A 4 -10.14 -4.89 1.61
CA VAL A 4 -8.95 -5.43 2.26
C VAL A 4 -8.37 -6.46 1.32
N THR A 5 -7.26 -6.11 0.68
CA THR A 5 -6.55 -6.97 -0.27
C THR A 5 -5.05 -6.77 -0.16
N HIS A 6 -4.31 -7.82 -0.53
CA HIS A 6 -2.86 -7.77 -0.73
C HIS A 6 -2.48 -7.70 -2.22
N ASP A 7 -3.48 -7.59 -3.10
CA ASP A 7 -3.28 -7.43 -4.53
C ASP A 7 -3.06 -5.95 -4.89
N LEU A 8 -1.90 -5.65 -5.48
CA LEU A 8 -1.52 -4.29 -5.82
C LEU A 8 -2.31 -3.75 -7.02
N ASP A 9 -2.58 -4.57 -8.03
CA ASP A 9 -3.31 -4.15 -9.23
C ASP A 9 -4.71 -3.65 -8.90
N THR A 10 -5.42 -4.37 -8.03
CA THR A 10 -6.73 -3.93 -7.55
C THR A 10 -6.61 -2.61 -6.79
N LEU A 11 -5.60 -2.44 -5.92
CA LEU A 11 -5.39 -1.18 -5.20
C LEU A 11 -5.12 -0.01 -6.17
N TYR A 12 -4.29 -0.21 -7.20
CA TYR A 12 -4.02 0.80 -8.23
C TYR A 12 -5.23 1.13 -9.09
N THR A 13 -6.08 0.15 -9.36
CA THR A 13 -7.18 0.30 -10.32
C THR A 13 -8.42 0.97 -9.71
N ILE A 14 -8.74 0.68 -8.45
CA ILE A 14 -10.03 1.09 -7.86
C ILE A 14 -9.94 1.84 -6.53
N CYS A 15 -8.77 2.00 -5.92
CA CYS A 15 -8.64 2.69 -4.63
C CYS A 15 -8.04 4.10 -4.78
N ASP A 16 -8.78 5.11 -4.31
CA ASP A 16 -8.28 6.49 -4.26
C ASP A 16 -7.29 6.73 -3.12
N ARG A 17 -7.38 5.92 -2.04
CA ARG A 17 -6.54 6.02 -0.84
C ARG A 17 -6.24 4.64 -0.27
N VAL A 18 -5.04 4.47 0.30
CA VAL A 18 -4.58 3.24 0.91
C VAL A 18 -4.12 3.51 2.34
N ALA A 19 -4.60 2.71 3.27
CA ALA A 19 -4.14 2.71 4.65
C ALA A 19 -3.26 1.48 4.91
N VAL A 20 -2.05 1.69 5.42
CA VAL A 20 -1.14 0.61 5.80
C VAL A 20 -1.18 0.43 7.31
N LEU A 21 -1.49 -0.80 7.74
CA LEU A 21 -1.50 -1.19 9.14
C LEU A 21 -0.32 -2.12 9.43
N ALA A 22 0.49 -1.76 10.43
CA ALA A 22 1.55 -2.62 10.96
C ALA A 22 1.76 -2.31 12.44
N ASN A 23 2.25 -3.30 13.21
CA ASN A 23 2.52 -3.13 14.64
C ASN A 23 1.31 -2.56 15.42
N GLN A 24 0.10 -3.01 15.07
CA GLN A 24 -1.18 -2.55 15.64
C GLN A 24 -1.43 -1.04 15.49
N LYS A 25 -0.75 -0.37 14.55
CA LYS A 25 -0.89 1.06 14.27
C LYS A 25 -1.11 1.29 12.77
N VAL A 26 -1.77 2.40 12.46
CA VAL A 26 -1.81 2.94 11.10
C VAL A 26 -0.50 3.66 10.86
N LEU A 27 0.28 3.18 9.89
CA LEU A 27 1.55 3.80 9.52
C LEU A 27 1.35 5.02 8.62
N ILE A 28 0.45 4.89 7.64
CA ILE A 28 0.07 5.93 6.69
C ILE A 28 -1.35 5.65 6.18
N ASN A 29 -2.09 6.71 5.85
CA ASN A 29 -3.38 6.65 5.17
C ASN A 29 -3.44 7.80 4.15
N ASP A 30 -3.03 7.54 2.91
CA ASP A 30 -2.90 8.58 1.89
C ASP A 30 -3.10 8.00 0.47
N GLY A 31 -2.98 8.83 -0.55
CA GLY A 31 -2.97 8.39 -1.95
C GLY A 31 -1.82 7.41 -2.25
N ILE A 32 -2.02 6.54 -3.23
CA ILE A 32 -1.10 5.40 -3.48
C ILE A 32 0.35 5.85 -3.74
N GLU A 33 0.55 6.94 -4.49
CA GLU A 33 1.89 7.51 -4.74
C GLU A 33 2.59 8.00 -3.45
N ALA A 34 1.83 8.55 -2.52
CA ALA A 34 2.35 9.03 -1.24
C ALA A 34 2.68 7.85 -0.31
N VAL A 35 1.85 6.81 -0.34
CA VAL A 35 2.08 5.55 0.37
C VAL A 35 3.33 4.85 -0.18
N GLU A 36 3.49 4.75 -1.49
CA GLU A 36 4.66 4.13 -2.14
C GLU A 36 5.97 4.85 -1.78
N ARG A 37 5.96 6.18 -1.68
CA ARG A 37 7.12 6.99 -1.27
C ARG A 37 7.38 6.98 0.23
N PHE A 38 6.50 6.41 1.03
CA PHE A 38 6.63 6.40 2.49
C PHE A 38 7.80 5.52 2.92
N LYS A 39 8.74 6.11 3.66
CA LYS A 39 9.99 5.47 4.07
C LYS A 39 9.77 4.50 5.24
N HIS A 40 9.15 3.36 4.95
CA HIS A 40 9.03 2.24 5.88
C HIS A 40 9.48 0.94 5.19
N PRO A 41 10.39 0.14 5.79
CA PRO A 41 10.97 -1.04 5.14
C PRO A 41 9.93 -1.99 4.54
N TRP A 42 8.87 -2.28 5.30
CA TRP A 42 7.78 -3.14 4.82
C TRP A 42 7.00 -2.56 3.63
N ILE A 43 6.75 -1.24 3.63
CA ILE A 43 6.03 -0.56 2.55
C ILE A 43 6.90 -0.58 1.29
N GLN A 44 8.19 -0.28 1.44
CA GLN A 44 9.14 -0.33 0.32
C GLN A 44 9.26 -1.74 -0.26
N GLU A 45 9.34 -2.77 0.58
CA GLU A 45 9.35 -4.18 0.14
C GLU A 45 8.04 -4.58 -0.55
N TYR A 46 6.90 -4.12 -0.05
CA TYR A 46 5.59 -4.43 -0.62
C TYR A 46 5.41 -3.81 -2.02
N PHE A 47 5.70 -2.51 -2.18
CA PHE A 47 5.51 -1.80 -3.45
C PHE A 47 6.65 -2.00 -4.46
N HIS A 48 7.91 -2.14 -4.02
CA HIS A 48 9.08 -2.26 -4.91
C HIS A 48 9.64 -3.69 -4.98
N GLY A 49 9.05 -4.65 -4.26
CA GLY A 49 9.44 -6.05 -4.29
C GLY A 49 9.06 -6.76 -5.60
N PRO A 50 9.43 -8.04 -5.78
CA PRO A 50 9.14 -8.82 -6.98
C PRO A 50 7.64 -8.99 -7.28
N ARG A 51 6.76 -8.65 -6.33
CA ARG A 51 5.29 -8.71 -6.45
C ARG A 51 4.64 -7.38 -6.85
N GLY A 52 5.36 -6.25 -6.80
CA GLY A 52 4.88 -4.95 -7.31
C GLY A 52 5.12 -4.73 -8.79
N ARG A 53 5.54 -5.79 -9.51
CA ARG A 53 5.79 -5.81 -10.95
C ARG A 53 4.98 -6.88 -11.69
N ALA A 54 4.06 -7.55 -11.01
CA ALA A 54 3.10 -8.43 -11.66
C ALA A 54 1.91 -7.58 -12.12
#